data_AF-A0A4R1QG45-F1
#
_entry.id   AF-A0A4R1QG45-F1
#
_cell.length_a   1.000
_cell.length_b   1.000
_cell.length_c   1.000
_cell.angle_alpha   90.00
_cell.angle_beta   90.00
_cell.angle_gamma   90.00
#
_symmetry.space_group_name_H-M   'P 1'
#
loop_
_entity.id
_entity.type
_entity.pdbx_description
1 polymer ?
#
loop_
_entity_poly.entity_id
_entity_poly.type
_entity_poly.pdbx_seq_one_letter_code
_entity_poly.pdbx_strand_id
1 'polypeptide(L)'
;MRKKKWTVVNQTHGFTLIEVLLSIMILSAVTTGMFMFFTNAMKYTTYNQGKTVAINIARGVLNYMERLDFENVKQYMQTEMDNRKEPFVKIDASSCHAPLFDDETVCRALLRPTINNVVYDENRIQVWLVPYNGEKWTELKNNPPLSLPEKLKMKIHSETSENSDSRLQNYLIRVYVTVRWGENDEDVEVLEGVIANETIR
;
A
#
# COMPACT_ATOMS: atom_id res chain seq x y z
N MET A 1 -60.50 -32.35 -48.32
CA MET A 1 -59.48 -32.00 -47.31
C MET A 1 -58.27 -32.92 -47.48
N ARG A 2 -57.11 -32.42 -47.95
CA ARG A 2 -55.91 -33.24 -48.22
C ARG A 2 -54.84 -32.89 -47.18
N LYS A 3 -54.59 -33.78 -46.21
CA LYS A 3 -53.55 -33.60 -45.18
C LYS A 3 -52.17 -33.68 -45.82
N LYS A 4 -51.43 -32.56 -45.80
CA LYS A 4 -50.04 -32.47 -46.26
C LYS A 4 -49.14 -33.13 -45.21
N LYS A 5 -48.68 -34.35 -45.46
CA LYS A 5 -47.65 -35.01 -44.64
C LYS A 5 -46.31 -34.32 -44.90
N TRP A 6 -45.80 -33.61 -43.90
CA TRP A 6 -44.42 -33.16 -43.88
C TRP A 6 -43.54 -34.35 -43.48
N THR A 7 -42.86 -34.95 -44.44
CA THR A 7 -41.75 -35.88 -44.18
C THR A 7 -40.55 -35.07 -43.73
N VAL A 8 -40.25 -35.12 -42.43
CA VAL A 8 -38.95 -34.68 -41.90
C VAL A 8 -37.94 -35.71 -42.38
N VAL A 9 -37.10 -35.33 -43.34
CA VAL A 9 -35.95 -36.12 -43.78
C VAL A 9 -34.82 -35.83 -42.80
N ASN A 10 -34.53 -36.76 -41.90
CA ASN A 10 -33.30 -36.72 -41.11
C ASN A 10 -32.16 -37.23 -41.99
N GLN A 11 -31.40 -36.31 -42.58
CA GLN A 11 -30.10 -36.61 -43.17
C GLN A 11 -29.05 -36.65 -42.06
N THR A 12 -28.63 -37.85 -41.64
CA THR A 12 -27.50 -38.02 -40.73
C THR A 12 -26.20 -37.99 -41.52
N HIS A 13 -25.80 -36.81 -41.99
CA HIS A 13 -24.43 -36.59 -42.46
C HIS A 13 -23.55 -36.32 -41.24
N GLY A 14 -22.59 -37.23 -40.96
CA GLY A 14 -21.57 -37.01 -39.94
C GLY A 14 -20.58 -35.93 -40.39
N PHE A 15 -19.90 -35.29 -39.43
CA PHE A 15 -18.85 -34.32 -39.74
C PHE A 15 -17.70 -34.97 -40.50
N THR A 16 -17.17 -34.26 -41.49
CA THR A 16 -15.93 -34.68 -42.16
C THR A 16 -14.74 -34.47 -41.23
N LEU A 17 -13.68 -35.26 -41.42
CA LEU A 17 -12.44 -35.14 -40.63
C LEU A 17 -11.86 -33.72 -40.69
N ILE A 18 -11.93 -33.07 -41.84
CA ILE A 18 -11.39 -31.72 -42.05
C ILE A 18 -12.20 -30.65 -41.33
N GLU A 19 -13.53 -30.78 -41.27
CA GLU A 19 -14.39 -29.86 -40.51
C GLU A 19 -14.13 -29.95 -39.01
N VAL A 20 -13.95 -31.17 -38.48
CA VAL A 20 -13.61 -31.39 -37.08
C VAL A 20 -12.24 -30.78 -36.77
N LEU A 21 -11.24 -31.02 -37.62
CA LEU A 21 -9.88 -30.50 -37.44
C LEU A 21 -9.84 -28.98 -37.49
N LEU A 22 -10.56 -28.36 -38.45
CA LEU A 22 -10.65 -26.90 -38.57
C LEU A 22 -11.41 -26.29 -37.39
N SER A 23 -12.47 -26.93 -36.90
CA SER A 23 -13.21 -26.47 -35.71
C SER A 23 -12.35 -26.52 -34.44
N ILE A 24 -11.56 -27.59 -34.25
CA ILE A 24 -10.62 -27.69 -33.12
C ILE A 24 -9.52 -26.64 -33.23
N MET A 25 -9.02 -26.36 -34.43
CA MET A 25 -8.00 -25.34 -34.66
C MET A 25 -8.51 -23.95 -34.27
N ILE A 26 -9.70 -23.57 -34.74
CA ILE A 26 -10.33 -22.29 -34.39
C ILE A 26 -10.58 -22.22 -32.88
N LEU A 27 -11.17 -23.27 -32.29
CA LEU A 27 -11.44 -23.32 -30.86
C LEU A 27 -10.16 -23.16 -30.04
N SER A 28 -9.06 -23.81 -30.44
CA SER A 28 -7.77 -23.73 -29.75
C SER A 28 -7.18 -22.32 -29.81
N ALA A 29 -7.25 -21.66 -30.97
CA ALA A 29 -6.78 -20.29 -31.13
C ALA A 29 -7.57 -19.32 -30.23
N VAL A 30 -8.91 -19.42 -30.25
CA VAL A 30 -9.78 -18.58 -29.42
C VAL A 30 -9.55 -18.83 -27.94
N THR A 31 -9.49 -20.10 -27.54
CA THR A 31 -9.30 -20.50 -26.14
C THR A 31 -7.96 -20.02 -25.60
N THR A 32 -6.88 -20.10 -26.40
CA THR A 32 -5.56 -19.60 -26.00
C THR A 32 -5.57 -18.09 -25.78
N GLY A 33 -6.19 -17.33 -26.69
CA GLY A 33 -6.34 -15.88 -26.52
C GLY A 33 -7.13 -15.52 -25.25
N MET A 34 -8.21 -16.25 -24.99
CA MET A 34 -9.05 -16.07 -23.79
C MET A 34 -8.28 -16.37 -22.50
N PHE A 35 -7.48 -17.44 -22.47
CA PHE A 35 -6.65 -17.77 -21.30
C PHE A 35 -5.58 -16.71 -21.00
N MET A 36 -4.97 -16.12 -22.03
CA MET A 36 -4.01 -15.02 -21.85
C MET A 36 -4.69 -13.81 -21.20
N PHE A 37 -5.87 -13.44 -21.69
CA PHE A 37 -6.66 -12.36 -21.10
C PHE A 37 -7.01 -12.63 -19.63
N PHE A 38 -7.51 -13.82 -19.31
CA PHE A 38 -7.87 -14.17 -17.94
C PHE A 38 -6.68 -14.20 -16.99
N THR A 39 -5.52 -14.69 -17.44
CA THR A 39 -4.31 -14.70 -16.62
C THR A 39 -3.91 -13.27 -16.26
N ASN A 40 -3.98 -12.35 -17.22
CA ASN A 40 -3.69 -10.93 -16.97
C ASN A 40 -4.72 -10.31 -16.02
N ALA A 41 -6.02 -10.55 -16.25
CA ALA A 41 -7.09 -10.05 -15.38
C ALA A 41 -6.96 -10.55 -13.92
N MET A 42 -6.59 -11.82 -13.74
CA MET A 42 -6.34 -12.40 -12.43
C MET A 42 -5.15 -11.72 -11.73
N LYS A 43 -4.03 -11.50 -12.46
CA LYS A 43 -2.87 -10.78 -11.92
C LYS A 43 -3.24 -9.37 -11.45
N TYR A 44 -3.99 -8.61 -12.25
CA TYR A 44 -4.44 -7.28 -11.85
C TYR A 44 -5.36 -7.31 -10.63
N THR A 45 -6.23 -8.32 -10.53
CA THR A 45 -7.12 -8.48 -9.37
C THR A 45 -6.32 -8.72 -8.09
N THR A 46 -5.35 -9.65 -8.11
CA THR A 46 -4.48 -9.93 -6.97
C THR A 46 -3.63 -8.71 -6.60
N TYR A 47 -3.09 -8.01 -7.60
CA TYR A 47 -2.33 -6.76 -7.42
C TYR A 47 -3.19 -5.71 -6.70
N ASN A 48 -4.41 -5.46 -7.19
CA ASN A 48 -5.31 -4.47 -6.61
C ASN A 48 -5.79 -4.87 -5.20
N GLN A 49 -5.98 -6.16 -4.94
CA GLN A 49 -6.31 -6.66 -3.61
C GLN A 49 -5.19 -6.37 -2.61
N GLY A 50 -3.93 -6.70 -2.96
CA GLY A 50 -2.78 -6.42 -2.11
C GLY A 50 -2.63 -4.94 -1.80
N LYS A 51 -2.75 -4.09 -2.82
CA LYS A 51 -2.77 -2.63 -2.68
C LYS A 51 -3.88 -2.13 -1.76
N THR A 52 -5.09 -2.66 -1.88
CA THR A 52 -6.23 -2.27 -1.04
C THR A 52 -5.99 -2.63 0.42
N VAL A 53 -5.43 -3.81 0.69
CA VAL A 53 -5.04 -4.22 2.04
C VAL A 53 -3.98 -3.27 2.61
N ALA A 54 -2.92 -2.97 1.84
CA ALA A 54 -1.88 -2.03 2.27
C ALA A 54 -2.44 -0.65 2.65
N ILE A 55 -3.35 -0.08 1.85
CA ILE A 55 -3.98 1.20 2.14
C ILE A 55 -4.79 1.14 3.44
N ASN A 56 -5.54 0.05 3.67
CA ASN A 56 -6.33 -0.09 4.89
C ASN A 56 -5.46 -0.27 6.13
N ILE A 57 -4.38 -1.05 6.04
CA ILE A 57 -3.37 -1.14 7.11
C ILE A 57 -2.79 0.24 7.38
N ALA A 58 -2.31 0.92 6.34
CA ALA A 58 -1.68 2.24 6.47
C ALA A 58 -2.61 3.26 7.13
N ARG A 59 -3.91 3.25 6.78
CA ARG A 59 -4.92 4.10 7.43
C ARG A 59 -5.08 3.76 8.90
N GLY A 60 -5.16 2.48 9.25
CA GLY A 60 -5.27 2.03 10.63
C GLY A 60 -4.07 2.50 11.46
N VAL A 61 -2.86 2.29 10.92
CA VAL A 61 -1.61 2.74 11.53
C VAL A 61 -1.59 4.25 11.69
N LEU A 62 -1.90 5.00 10.63
CA LEU A 62 -1.90 6.46 10.64
C LEU A 62 -2.88 7.02 11.68
N ASN A 63 -4.12 6.52 11.68
CA ASN A 63 -5.15 6.93 12.63
C ASN A 63 -4.75 6.69 14.09
N TYR A 64 -3.96 5.64 14.35
CA TYR A 64 -3.44 5.38 15.69
C TYR A 64 -2.33 6.38 16.03
N MET A 65 -1.38 6.61 15.11
CA MET A 65 -0.28 7.57 15.31
C MET A 65 -0.79 8.99 15.54
N GLU A 66 -1.83 9.42 14.83
CA GLU A 66 -2.48 10.74 14.99
C GLU A 66 -3.16 10.93 16.36
N ARG A 67 -3.41 9.85 17.09
CA ARG A 67 -4.03 9.90 18.43
C ARG A 67 -3.00 9.89 19.56
N LEU A 68 -1.72 9.67 19.26
CA LEU A 68 -0.67 9.69 20.27
C LEU A 68 -0.47 11.11 20.80
N ASP A 69 -0.06 11.21 22.06
CA ASP A 69 0.24 12.49 22.68
C ASP A 69 1.38 13.20 21.94
N PHE A 70 1.13 14.44 21.51
CA PHE A 70 2.05 15.19 20.68
C PHE A 70 3.39 15.44 21.38
N GLU A 71 3.40 15.76 22.68
CA GLU A 71 4.62 16.07 23.42
C GLU A 71 5.49 14.82 23.58
N ASN A 72 4.88 13.67 23.88
CA ASN A 72 5.56 12.38 23.94
C ASN A 72 6.17 12.00 22.59
N VAL A 73 5.41 12.15 21.49
CA VAL A 73 5.90 11.89 20.13
C VAL A 73 7.06 12.82 19.79
N LYS A 74 6.94 14.11 20.10
CA LYS A 74 7.96 15.13 19.82
C LYS A 74 9.25 14.86 20.58
N GLN A 75 9.15 14.56 21.87
CA GLN A 75 10.31 14.25 22.70
C GLN A 75 11.01 12.97 22.23
N TYR A 76 10.23 11.92 21.94
CA TYR A 76 10.77 10.67 21.37
C TYR A 76 11.48 10.93 20.04
N MET A 77 10.84 11.69 19.14
CA MET A 77 11.40 12.04 17.83
C MET A 77 12.72 12.79 17.96
N GLN A 78 12.77 13.84 18.80
CA GLN A 78 13.99 14.63 19.03
C GLN A 78 15.13 13.77 19.59
N THR A 79 14.83 12.92 20.59
CA THR A 79 15.81 12.03 21.21
C THR A 79 16.42 11.06 20.19
N GLU A 80 15.58 10.42 19.38
CA GLU A 80 16.04 9.46 18.37
C GLU A 80 16.80 10.14 17.23
N MET A 81 16.36 11.32 16.78
CA MET A 81 17.07 12.11 15.77
C MET A 81 18.46 12.52 16.23
N ASP A 82 18.61 12.96 17.48
CA ASP A 82 19.91 13.35 18.04
C ASP A 82 20.85 12.15 18.19
N ASN A 83 20.31 11.00 18.59
CA ASN A 83 21.08 9.74 18.73
C ASN A 83 21.57 9.20 17.37
N ARG A 84 20.70 9.20 16.35
CA ARG A 84 21.01 8.62 15.04
C ARG A 84 21.62 9.62 14.06
N LYS A 85 21.52 10.92 14.35
CA LYS A 85 21.92 12.02 13.47
C LYS A 85 21.19 12.01 12.13
N GLU A 86 19.97 11.51 12.10
CA GLU A 86 19.11 11.46 10.92
C GLU A 86 18.01 12.54 10.99
N PRO A 87 17.54 13.06 9.83
CA PRO A 87 16.49 14.09 9.80
C PRO A 87 15.07 13.54 10.05
N PHE A 88 14.93 12.25 10.37
CA PHE A 88 13.67 11.55 10.61
C PHE A 88 13.84 10.45 11.65
N VAL A 89 12.72 9.87 12.10
CA VAL A 89 12.69 8.66 12.93
C VAL A 89 11.86 7.59 12.26
N LYS A 90 12.43 6.38 12.16
CA LYS A 90 11.74 5.20 11.65
C LYS A 90 11.22 4.36 12.81
N ILE A 91 9.93 4.06 12.80
CA ILE A 91 9.24 3.19 13.76
C ILE A 91 8.70 1.98 12.98
N ASP A 92 8.95 0.79 13.52
CA ASP A 92 8.43 -0.48 13.03
C ASP A 92 8.06 -1.37 14.22
N ALA A 93 7.64 -2.62 14.00
CA ALA A 93 7.20 -3.51 15.08
C ALA A 93 8.28 -3.79 16.15
N SER A 94 9.58 -3.59 15.84
CA SER A 94 10.65 -3.71 16.84
C SER A 94 10.66 -2.53 17.83
N SER A 95 10.05 -1.41 17.43
CA SER A 95 9.96 -0.17 18.21
C SER A 95 8.81 -0.18 19.23
N CYS A 96 8.03 -1.27 19.33
CA CYS A 96 6.86 -1.34 20.21
C CYS A 96 7.19 -1.31 21.72
N HIS A 97 8.46 -1.48 22.10
CA HIS A 97 8.91 -1.30 23.49
C HIS A 97 9.21 0.17 23.82
N ALA A 98 9.15 1.07 22.84
CA ALA A 98 9.40 2.49 23.06
C ALA A 98 8.33 3.08 24.00
N PRO A 99 8.68 4.07 24.84
CA PRO A 99 7.74 4.75 25.74
C PRO A 99 6.68 5.59 25.00
N LEU A 100 6.61 5.46 23.67
CA LEU A 100 5.62 6.05 22.81
C LEU A 100 4.28 5.29 22.82
N PHE A 101 4.31 4.00 23.17
CA PHE A 101 3.15 3.12 23.13
C PHE A 101 2.75 2.68 24.54
N ASP A 102 1.50 2.94 24.92
CA ASP A 102 0.98 2.52 26.23
C ASP A 102 0.84 0.99 26.34
N ASP A 103 0.58 0.32 25.22
CA ASP A 103 0.36 -1.12 25.15
C ASP A 103 1.15 -1.73 23.97
N GLU A 104 2.15 -2.54 24.30
CA GLU A 104 2.98 -3.26 23.33
C GLU A 104 2.14 -4.21 22.46
N THR A 105 1.09 -4.81 23.01
CA THR A 105 0.20 -5.72 22.27
C THR A 105 -0.59 -4.99 21.20
N VAL A 106 -1.06 -3.77 21.49
CA VAL A 106 -1.75 -2.91 20.52
C VAL A 106 -0.78 -2.46 19.43
N CYS A 107 0.43 -2.03 19.81
CA CYS A 107 1.46 -1.67 18.84
C CYS A 107 1.81 -2.83 17.90
N ARG A 108 2.02 -4.04 18.45
CA ARG A 108 2.31 -5.24 17.64
C ARG A 108 1.13 -5.66 16.77
N ALA A 109 -0.10 -5.54 17.25
CA ALA A 109 -1.28 -5.82 16.44
C ALA A 109 -1.40 -4.87 15.22
N LEU A 110 -0.90 -3.64 15.37
CA LEU A 110 -0.95 -2.60 14.35
C LEU A 110 0.21 -2.68 13.35
N LEU A 111 1.45 -2.88 13.85
CA LEU A 111 2.68 -2.89 13.05
C LEU A 111 3.12 -4.29 12.63
N ARG A 112 2.52 -5.35 13.20
CA ARG A 112 2.79 -6.74 12.82
C ARG A 112 1.51 -7.61 12.64
N PRO A 113 0.47 -7.15 11.91
CA PRO A 113 -0.75 -7.91 11.72
C PRO A 113 -0.53 -9.11 10.80
N THR A 114 -1.42 -10.09 10.92
CA THR A 114 -1.57 -11.17 9.93
C THR A 114 -2.89 -10.97 9.18
N ILE A 115 -2.83 -10.70 7.88
CA ILE A 115 -4.02 -10.48 7.03
C ILE A 115 -3.93 -11.42 5.83
N ASN A 116 -4.99 -12.18 5.56
CA ASN A 116 -5.03 -13.18 4.48
C ASN A 116 -3.82 -14.14 4.51
N ASN A 117 -3.45 -14.59 5.72
CA ASN A 117 -2.30 -15.48 5.96
C ASN A 117 -0.92 -14.86 5.62
N VAL A 118 -0.86 -13.56 5.34
CA VAL A 118 0.40 -12.82 5.17
C VAL A 118 0.71 -12.10 6.47
N VAL A 119 1.88 -12.40 7.04
CA VAL A 119 2.42 -11.67 8.20
C VAL A 119 3.12 -10.42 7.68
N TYR A 120 2.67 -9.26 8.13
CA TYR A 120 3.35 -8.00 7.88
C TYR A 120 4.39 -7.82 8.99
N ASP A 121 5.67 -7.75 8.63
CA ASP A 121 6.77 -7.63 9.59
C ASP A 121 7.38 -6.21 9.60
N GLU A 122 8.51 -6.05 10.29
CA GLU A 122 9.23 -4.78 10.43
C GLU A 122 9.70 -4.18 9.09
N ASN A 123 9.78 -4.99 8.03
CA ASN A 123 10.16 -4.55 6.69
C ASN A 123 8.94 -4.19 5.84
N ARG A 124 7.75 -4.68 6.22
CA ARG A 124 6.50 -4.45 5.49
C ARG A 124 5.70 -3.27 6.00
N ILE A 125 5.78 -2.91 7.28
CA ILE A 125 5.11 -1.72 7.83
C ILE A 125 6.13 -0.84 8.53
N GLN A 126 6.26 0.40 8.07
CA GLN A 126 7.18 1.38 8.65
C GLN A 126 6.48 2.72 8.74
N VAL A 127 6.68 3.40 9.88
CA VAL A 127 6.20 4.74 10.14
C VAL A 127 7.41 5.67 10.20
N TRP A 128 7.30 6.81 9.53
CA TRP A 128 8.36 7.79 9.40
C TRP A 128 7.88 9.10 10.02
N LEU A 129 8.50 9.49 11.13
CA LEU A 129 8.25 10.78 11.78
C LEU A 129 9.25 11.80 11.25
N VAL A 130 8.76 12.95 10.81
CA VAL A 130 9.57 14.02 10.26
C VAL A 130 9.12 15.35 10.87
N PRO A 131 10.03 16.24 11.29
CA PRO A 131 9.68 17.59 11.69
C PRO A 131 8.89 18.32 10.59
N TYR A 132 7.84 19.05 10.96
CA TYR A 132 7.00 19.75 9.98
C TYR A 132 7.72 20.94 9.31
N ASN A 133 8.74 21.50 9.94
CA ASN A 133 9.53 22.58 9.38
C ASN A 133 10.99 22.52 9.84
N GLY A 134 11.78 23.47 9.34
CA GLY A 134 13.16 23.68 9.74
C GLY A 134 14.19 23.07 8.81
N GLU A 135 15.44 23.16 9.25
CA GLU A 135 16.62 22.70 8.51
C GLU A 135 16.54 21.21 8.18
N LYS A 136 16.06 20.39 9.12
CA LYS A 136 15.91 18.93 8.94
C LYS A 136 14.93 18.54 7.85
N TRP A 137 13.80 19.23 7.75
CA TRP A 137 12.86 19.02 6.63
C TRP A 137 13.49 19.41 5.29
N THR A 138 14.22 20.53 5.27
CA THR A 138 14.88 21.04 4.05
C THR A 138 16.01 20.10 3.61
N GLU A 139 16.80 19.61 4.56
CA GLU A 139 17.82 18.57 4.38
C GLU A 139 17.21 17.31 3.78
N LEU A 140 16.11 16.81 4.35
CA LEU A 140 15.42 15.62 3.88
C LEU A 140 14.90 15.76 2.43
N LYS A 141 14.31 16.91 2.08
CA LYS A 141 13.81 17.14 0.71
C LYS A 141 14.93 17.22 -0.33
N ASN A 142 16.04 17.85 0.03
CA ASN A 142 17.15 18.11 -0.89
C ASN A 142 18.09 16.91 -1.02
N ASN A 143 18.29 16.17 0.07
CA ASN A 143 19.21 15.05 0.14
C ASN A 143 18.59 13.87 0.93
N PRO A 144 17.55 13.21 0.40
CA PRO A 144 16.91 12.11 1.10
C PRO A 144 17.87 10.92 1.23
N PRO A 145 18.07 10.36 2.44
CA PRO A 145 18.88 9.17 2.66
C PRO A 145 18.48 7.98 1.77
N LEU A 146 19.48 7.16 1.40
CA LEU A 146 19.27 5.96 0.57
C LEU A 146 18.34 4.92 1.23
N SER A 147 18.24 4.94 2.57
CA SER A 147 17.37 4.05 3.35
C SER A 147 15.87 4.32 3.16
N LEU A 148 15.48 5.48 2.62
CA LEU A 148 14.09 5.80 2.36
C LEU A 148 13.57 5.06 1.12
N PRO A 149 12.36 4.48 1.17
CA PRO A 149 11.70 3.94 -0.02
C PRO A 149 11.55 4.98 -1.13
N GLU A 150 11.79 4.60 -2.39
CA GLU A 150 11.69 5.52 -3.55
C GLU A 150 10.34 6.21 -3.65
N LYS A 151 9.24 5.47 -3.41
CA LYS A 151 7.88 6.06 -3.43
C LYS A 151 7.69 7.11 -2.34
N LEU A 152 8.35 6.95 -1.18
CA LEU A 152 8.33 7.95 -0.12
C LEU A 152 9.19 9.18 -0.51
N LYS A 153 10.35 8.99 -1.13
CA LYS A 153 11.16 10.10 -1.68
C LYS A 153 10.37 10.93 -2.68
N MET A 154 9.69 10.27 -3.63
CA MET A 154 8.82 10.94 -4.61
C MET A 154 7.71 11.74 -3.92
N LYS A 155 7.07 11.15 -2.90
CA LYS A 155 6.02 11.81 -2.12
C LYS A 155 6.55 13.05 -1.41
N ILE A 156 7.66 12.95 -0.69
CA ILE A 156 8.33 14.06 0.01
C ILE A 156 8.73 15.18 -0.97
N HIS A 157 9.28 14.81 -2.14
CA HIS A 157 9.69 15.79 -3.15
C HIS A 157 8.50 16.56 -3.73
N SER A 158 7.38 15.87 -3.96
CA SER A 158 6.15 16.47 -4.49
C SER A 158 5.38 17.35 -3.49
N GLU A 159 5.67 17.21 -2.20
CA GLU A 159 4.90 17.89 -1.15
C GLU A 159 5.20 19.39 -1.14
N THR A 160 4.16 20.21 -1.12
CA THR A 160 4.30 21.66 -0.94
C THR A 160 3.89 21.99 0.49
N SER A 161 4.68 22.78 1.23
CA SER A 161 4.32 23.14 2.60
C SER A 161 3.03 23.97 2.60
N GLU A 162 1.92 23.37 3.02
CA GLU A 162 0.60 24.01 2.97
C GLU A 162 0.44 25.14 4.00
N ASN A 163 1.11 25.04 5.16
CA ASN A 163 0.99 26.04 6.22
C ASN A 163 2.19 26.99 6.21
N SER A 164 1.95 28.27 5.92
CA SER A 164 2.96 29.34 5.90
C SER A 164 3.23 29.98 7.27
N ASP A 165 2.42 29.69 8.30
CA ASP A 165 2.60 30.23 9.65
C ASP A 165 3.66 29.45 10.42
N SER A 166 4.83 30.06 10.57
CA SER A 166 5.97 29.48 11.28
C SER A 166 5.69 29.15 12.75
N ARG A 167 4.69 29.78 13.39
CA ARG A 167 4.31 29.48 14.78
C ARG A 167 3.55 28.16 14.88
N LEU A 168 2.64 27.90 13.95
CA LEU A 168 1.83 26.68 13.93
C LEU A 168 2.68 25.45 13.58
N GLN A 169 3.68 25.63 12.72
CA GLN A 169 4.56 24.53 12.29
C GLN A 169 5.30 23.84 13.45
N ASN A 170 5.59 24.54 14.56
CA ASN A 170 6.25 23.95 15.74
C ASN A 170 5.35 22.99 16.55
N TYR A 171 4.06 23.01 16.26
CA TYR A 171 3.02 22.17 16.86
C TYR A 171 2.53 21.09 15.90
N LEU A 172 3.26 20.84 14.81
CA LEU A 172 2.95 19.83 13.81
C LEU A 172 4.16 18.88 13.64
N ILE A 173 3.86 17.60 13.45
CA ILE A 173 4.83 16.57 13.07
C ILE A 173 4.26 15.83 11.86
N ARG A 174 5.05 15.67 10.81
CA ARG A 174 4.64 14.85 9.66
C ARG A 174 4.81 13.38 9.97
N VAL A 175 3.82 12.61 9.56
CA VAL A 175 3.83 11.16 9.67
C VAL A 175 3.63 10.58 8.28
N TYR A 176 4.54 9.72 7.86
CA TYR A 176 4.32 8.88 6.68
C TYR A 176 4.24 7.43 7.12
N VAL A 177 3.26 6.70 6.60
CA VAL A 177 3.14 5.26 6.81
C VAL A 177 3.39 4.58 5.48
N THR A 178 4.40 3.74 5.42
CA THR A 178 4.72 2.92 4.24
C THR A 178 4.36 1.48 4.50
N VAL A 179 3.55 0.89 3.61
CA VAL A 179 3.15 -0.52 3.68
C VAL A 179 3.53 -1.25 2.39
N ARG A 180 4.45 -2.21 2.51
CA ARG A 180 4.83 -3.12 1.42
C ARG A 180 3.90 -4.32 1.38
N TRP A 181 3.24 -4.53 0.26
CA TRP A 181 2.25 -5.59 0.10
C TRP A 181 2.62 -6.62 -0.97
N GLY A 182 3.56 -6.29 -1.88
CA GLY A 182 4.12 -7.23 -2.84
C GLY A 182 5.57 -7.62 -2.53
N GLU A 183 6.15 -8.42 -3.41
CA GLU A 183 7.54 -8.88 -3.30
C GLU A 183 8.52 -7.91 -3.97
N ASN A 184 8.04 -7.07 -4.91
CA ASN A 184 8.88 -6.05 -5.52
C ASN A 184 9.05 -4.86 -4.56
N ASP A 185 10.21 -4.22 -4.57
CA ASP A 185 10.47 -3.03 -3.75
C ASP A 185 9.55 -1.85 -4.09
N GLU A 186 8.94 -1.86 -5.29
CA GLU A 186 7.98 -0.85 -5.75
C GLU A 186 6.55 -1.09 -5.25
N ASP A 187 6.23 -2.29 -4.75
CA ASP A 187 4.91 -2.68 -4.25
C ASP A 187 4.67 -2.17 -2.83
N VAL A 188 4.90 -0.87 -2.65
CA VAL A 188 4.75 -0.10 -1.42
C VAL A 188 3.65 0.91 -1.62
N GLU A 189 2.78 1.13 -0.63
CA GLU A 189 1.89 2.28 -0.58
C GLU A 189 2.31 3.21 0.54
N VAL A 190 2.14 4.52 0.31
CA VAL A 190 2.52 5.58 1.24
C VAL A 190 1.28 6.39 1.57
N LEU A 191 0.94 6.48 2.85
CA LEU A 191 -0.02 7.45 3.35
C LEU A 191 0.71 8.52 4.18
N GLU A 192 0.15 9.71 4.15
CA GLU A 192 0.66 10.91 4.80
C GLU A 192 -0.40 11.40 5.78
N GLY A 193 0.04 11.89 6.93
CA GLY A 193 -0.78 12.63 7.87
C GLY A 193 0.07 13.51 8.77
N VAL A 194 -0.58 14.16 9.74
CA VAL A 194 0.05 15.15 10.61
C VAL A 194 -0.42 14.93 12.05
N ILE A 195 0.53 14.78 12.98
CA ILE A 195 0.24 14.84 14.41
C ILE A 195 0.30 16.30 14.83
N ALA A 196 -0.82 16.80 15.35
CA ALA A 196 -0.96 18.19 15.81
C ALA A 196 -1.09 18.23 17.34
N ASN A 197 -0.50 19.25 17.96
CA ASN A 197 -0.71 19.50 19.38
C ASN A 197 -2.18 19.86 19.65
N GLU A 198 -2.78 19.31 20.71
CA GLU A 198 -4.18 19.56 21.05
C GLU A 198 -4.48 21.04 21.34
N THR A 199 -3.48 21.84 21.73
CA THR A 199 -3.64 23.28 22.02
C THR A 199 -3.95 24.14 20.80
N ILE A 200 -3.73 23.63 19.58
CA ILE A 200 -4.02 24.34 18.32
C ILE A 200 -5.28 23.82 17.60
N ARG A 201 -5.99 22.85 18.19
CA ARG A 201 -7.21 22.25 17.64
C ARG A 201 -8.47 22.89 18.23
#